data_AF-A0A1J4UN12-F1
#
_entry.id   AF-A0A1J4UN12-F1
#
_cell.length_a   1.000
_cell.length_b   1.000
_cell.length_c   1.000
_cell.angle_alpha   90.00
_cell.angle_beta   90.00
_cell.angle_gamma   90.00
#
_symmetry.space_group_name_H-M   'P 1'
#
loop_
_entity.id
_entity.type
_entity.pdbx_description
1 polymer ?
#
loop_
_entity_poly.entity_id
_entity_poly.type
_entity_poly.pdbx_seq_one_letter_code
_entity_poly.pdbx_strand_id
1 'polypeptide(L)'
;MPPVKLEKKDSKPEAAAANDTIELKISVPKFAFETGPVFQMKLILLGLFVLIFAFALFMFVRADFATSDLFQINRLTENVQKLWSVSVVLFIVLYGVTLGLAMFYGQGLPRAQAALPLAVAVVIAFIASFLAGPYSPAFYAFALTAGAASLLATNAQDLKLSTIWGTTGKALTLLLVIAFLFTFLKVNASRDAYFGSLAEGMAESVPALAAEAAPQVGGQALALCATAIDQATIDENAVKKVITEDAFKTQLASASPEYTALPGATQTALAASLYPAMVMQAVTLSNAVKTDLALQLRNVDASKQVANAPPLSAGEVKTILTNLPFGRQMYAALPLGTALAIVSILTLLNFFIHIVAAGTAYGLGKFFAV
;
A
#
# COMPACT_ATOMS: atom_id res chain seq x y z
N MET A 1 -70.71 -45.57 53.27
CA MET A 1 -69.48 -45.66 52.43
C MET A 1 -69.79 -45.13 51.03
N PRO A 2 -68.80 -44.47 50.38
CA PRO A 2 -68.94 -43.52 49.27
C PRO A 2 -68.60 -44.17 47.90
N PRO A 3 -68.39 -43.42 46.79
CA PRO A 3 -69.40 -42.76 45.99
C PRO A 3 -69.32 -43.07 44.47
N VAL A 4 -70.31 -42.50 43.78
CA VAL A 4 -70.64 -42.45 42.35
C VAL A 4 -69.48 -42.03 41.41
N LYS A 5 -69.38 -42.67 40.24
CA LYS A 5 -68.75 -42.16 39.02
C LYS A 5 -69.84 -41.86 37.98
N LEU A 6 -69.86 -40.64 37.46
CA LEU A 6 -70.65 -40.24 36.28
C LEU A 6 -69.69 -40.06 35.10
N GLU A 7 -69.91 -40.80 34.03
CA GLU A 7 -69.18 -40.67 32.77
C GLU A 7 -70.08 -40.14 31.66
N LYS A 8 -69.52 -39.11 30.99
CA LYS A 8 -69.68 -38.66 29.61
C LYS A 8 -71.02 -38.85 28.90
N LYS A 9 -71.57 -37.72 28.45
CA LYS A 9 -72.49 -37.65 27.31
C LYS A 9 -71.77 -36.96 26.15
N ASP A 10 -71.58 -37.72 25.08
CA ASP A 10 -71.15 -37.22 23.78
C ASP A 10 -72.25 -36.36 23.15
N SER A 11 -71.84 -35.25 22.55
CA SER A 11 -72.60 -34.61 21.48
C SER A 11 -71.67 -33.77 20.61
N LYS A 12 -71.38 -34.29 19.42
CA LYS A 12 -71.20 -33.52 18.18
C LYS A 12 -72.50 -33.68 17.37
N PRO A 13 -72.74 -32.97 16.25
CA PRO A 13 -71.95 -31.91 15.61
C PRO A 13 -72.81 -30.69 15.16
N GLU A 14 -72.19 -29.57 14.82
CA GLU A 14 -72.52 -28.86 13.57
C GLU A 14 -71.49 -27.78 13.27
N ALA A 15 -71.02 -27.80 12.02
CA ALA A 15 -70.05 -26.87 11.48
C ALA A 15 -70.77 -25.60 11.02
N ALA A 16 -70.40 -24.45 11.59
CA ALA A 16 -70.63 -23.16 10.98
C ALA A 16 -69.26 -22.57 10.63
N ALA A 17 -69.09 -22.29 9.34
CA ALA A 17 -67.92 -21.65 8.78
C ALA A 17 -67.62 -20.33 9.50
N ALA A 18 -66.52 -20.29 10.24
CA ALA A 18 -65.91 -19.03 10.66
C ALA A 18 -64.86 -18.67 9.60
N ASN A 19 -65.02 -17.49 9.00
CA ASN A 19 -63.97 -16.82 8.26
C ASN A 19 -62.75 -16.67 9.19
N ASP A 20 -61.80 -17.57 9.08
CA ASP A 20 -60.44 -17.35 9.61
C ASP A 20 -59.75 -16.34 8.69
N THR A 21 -60.14 -15.06 8.84
CA THR A 21 -59.16 -14.00 8.64
C THR A 21 -58.07 -14.25 9.66
N ILE A 22 -56.99 -14.90 9.21
CA ILE A 22 -55.73 -14.98 9.94
C ILE A 22 -55.26 -13.53 10.08
N GLU A 23 -55.68 -12.85 11.15
CA GLU A 23 -54.98 -11.68 11.65
C GLU A 23 -53.59 -12.16 12.02
N LEU A 24 -52.66 -12.03 11.08
CA LEU A 24 -51.23 -11.97 11.38
C LEU A 24 -51.06 -10.77 12.29
N LYS A 25 -51.19 -11.02 13.59
CA LYS A 25 -50.79 -10.12 14.65
C LYS A 25 -49.26 -10.06 14.55
N ILE A 26 -48.78 -9.27 13.59
CA ILE A 26 -47.41 -8.82 13.53
C ILE A 26 -47.25 -8.03 14.82
N SER A 27 -46.79 -8.70 15.87
CA SER A 27 -46.29 -8.03 17.05
C SER A 27 -45.05 -7.30 16.57
N VAL A 28 -45.22 -6.08 16.07
CA VAL A 28 -44.12 -5.14 15.93
C VAL A 28 -43.55 -5.07 17.34
N PRO A 29 -42.30 -5.55 17.58
CA PRO A 29 -41.72 -5.47 18.90
C PRO A 29 -41.74 -4.00 19.27
N LYS A 30 -42.55 -3.64 20.27
CA LYS A 30 -42.52 -2.30 20.83
C LYS A 30 -41.13 -2.16 21.41
N PHE A 31 -40.28 -1.40 20.72
CA PHE A 31 -39.00 -0.92 21.25
C PHE A 31 -39.35 0.01 22.41
N ALA A 32 -39.60 -0.56 23.59
CA ALA A 32 -39.86 0.21 24.79
C ALA A 32 -38.54 0.85 25.23
N PHE A 33 -38.38 2.14 24.93
CA PHE A 33 -37.32 2.95 25.48
C PHE A 33 -37.68 3.24 26.95
N GLU A 34 -37.34 2.31 27.83
CA GLU A 34 -37.54 2.51 29.26
C GLU A 34 -36.46 3.47 29.78
N THR A 35 -36.85 4.72 30.00
CA THR A 35 -36.02 5.77 30.58
C THR A 35 -36.03 5.66 32.10
N GLY A 36 -35.28 4.70 32.64
CA GLY A 36 -35.03 4.57 34.08
C GLY A 36 -33.94 5.53 34.61
N PRO A 37 -33.78 5.64 35.93
CA PRO A 37 -32.74 6.49 36.56
C PRO A 37 -31.30 6.09 36.14
N VAL A 38 -31.06 4.79 35.90
CA VAL A 38 -29.79 4.28 35.36
C VAL A 38 -29.48 4.83 33.96
N PHE A 39 -30.52 5.00 33.13
CA PHE A 39 -30.39 5.56 31.79
C PHE A 39 -30.08 7.06 31.82
N GLN A 40 -30.67 7.81 32.78
CA GLN A 40 -30.39 9.25 32.95
C GLN A 40 -28.94 9.52 33.38
N MET A 41 -28.37 8.71 34.29
CA MET A 41 -26.95 8.82 34.66
C MET A 41 -26.04 8.54 33.46
N LYS A 42 -26.38 7.52 32.65
CA LYS A 42 -25.62 7.17 31.44
C LYS A 42 -25.75 8.21 30.32
N LEU A 43 -26.84 8.98 30.28
CA LEU A 43 -27.00 10.12 29.36
C LEU A 43 -25.95 11.22 29.60
N ILE A 44 -25.54 11.46 30.85
CA ILE A 44 -24.46 12.41 31.17
C ILE A 44 -23.11 11.89 30.61
N LEU A 45 -22.86 10.58 30.75
CA LEU A 45 -21.70 9.91 30.15
C LEU A 45 -21.71 9.99 28.61
N LEU A 46 -22.88 9.98 27.98
CA LEU A 46 -23.03 10.19 26.54
C LEU A 46 -22.59 11.60 26.11
N GLY A 47 -22.91 12.63 26.91
CA GLY A 47 -22.43 13.99 26.67
C GLY A 47 -20.90 14.11 26.77
N LEU A 48 -20.29 13.46 27.76
CA LEU A 48 -18.83 13.39 27.86
C LEU A 48 -18.21 12.62 26.69
N PHE A 49 -18.83 11.52 26.28
CA PHE A 49 -18.44 10.74 25.09
C PHE A 49 -18.44 11.61 23.83
N VAL A 50 -19.48 12.40 23.58
CA VAL A 50 -19.57 13.34 22.44
C VAL A 50 -18.37 14.27 22.42
N LEU A 51 -18.08 14.92 23.56
CA LEU A 51 -17.02 15.89 23.67
C LEU A 51 -15.66 15.24 23.38
N ILE A 52 -15.33 14.15 24.06
CA ILE A 52 -14.04 13.48 23.94
C ILE A 52 -13.87 12.89 22.54
N PHE A 53 -14.92 12.32 21.95
CA PHE A 53 -14.87 11.78 20.60
C PHE A 53 -14.62 12.88 19.56
N ALA A 54 -15.31 14.02 19.65
CA ALA A 54 -15.06 15.16 18.76
C ALA A 54 -13.61 15.67 18.87
N PHE A 55 -13.07 15.77 20.09
CA PHE A 55 -11.67 16.14 20.32
C PHE A 55 -10.70 15.07 19.77
N ALA A 56 -11.02 13.79 19.89
CA ALA A 56 -10.22 12.71 19.30
C ALA A 56 -10.18 12.85 17.76
N LEU A 57 -11.31 13.08 17.11
CA LEU A 57 -11.35 13.30 15.65
C LEU A 57 -10.53 14.52 15.25
N PHE A 58 -10.60 15.62 16.01
CA PHE A 58 -9.78 16.81 15.76
C PHE A 58 -8.27 16.52 15.89
N MET A 59 -7.86 15.76 16.91
CA MET A 59 -6.46 15.37 17.08
C MET A 59 -5.98 14.43 15.97
N PHE A 60 -6.85 13.55 15.47
CA PHE A 60 -6.56 12.71 14.32
C PHE A 60 -6.30 13.54 13.05
N VAL A 61 -7.10 14.59 12.80
CA VAL A 61 -6.84 15.52 11.69
C VAL A 61 -5.52 16.25 11.87
N ARG A 62 -5.22 16.71 13.09
CA ARG A 62 -3.96 17.40 13.43
C ARG A 62 -2.72 16.51 13.26
N ALA A 63 -2.86 15.19 13.39
CA ALA A 63 -1.78 14.24 13.14
C ALA A 63 -1.39 14.17 11.66
N ASP A 64 -2.29 14.57 10.75
CA ASP A 64 -2.07 14.77 9.31
C ASP A 64 -1.29 13.63 8.63
N PHE A 65 -1.73 12.40 8.87
CA PHE A 65 -1.14 11.21 8.28
C PHE A 65 -1.98 10.75 7.07
N ALA A 66 -1.45 10.93 5.87
CA ALA A 66 -2.13 10.54 4.64
C ALA A 66 -1.58 9.22 4.07
N THR A 67 -2.42 8.41 3.44
CA THR A 67 -1.97 7.15 2.80
C THR A 67 -0.95 7.39 1.67
N SER A 68 -1.01 8.56 1.01
CA SER A 68 -0.04 8.99 0.00
C SER A 68 1.37 9.17 0.53
N ASP A 69 1.50 9.47 1.83
CA ASP A 69 2.78 9.71 2.49
C ASP A 69 3.66 8.45 2.53
N LEU A 70 3.05 7.27 2.44
CA LEU A 70 3.75 5.98 2.36
C LEU A 70 4.52 5.79 1.05
N PHE A 71 4.21 6.57 0.01
CA PHE A 71 4.80 6.40 -1.32
C PHE A 71 5.86 7.46 -1.64
N GLN A 72 5.98 8.50 -0.80
CA GLN A 72 7.02 9.51 -0.94
C GLN A 72 8.23 9.10 -0.10
N ILE A 73 9.15 8.34 -0.70
CA ILE A 73 10.33 7.76 -0.02
C ILE A 73 11.11 8.82 0.77
N ASN A 74 11.32 10.01 0.18
CA ASN A 74 12.03 11.12 0.82
C ASN A 74 11.30 11.68 2.05
N ARG A 75 9.96 11.66 2.04
CA ARG A 75 9.15 12.11 3.17
C ARG A 75 8.80 10.99 4.14
N LEU A 76 9.10 9.73 3.81
CA LEU A 76 8.75 8.59 4.64
C LEU A 76 9.39 8.71 6.02
N THR A 77 10.67 9.11 6.09
CA THR A 77 11.39 9.30 7.35
C THR A 77 10.77 10.40 8.21
N GLU A 78 10.39 11.54 7.61
CA GLU A 78 9.73 12.65 8.29
C GLU A 78 8.29 12.28 8.73
N ASN A 79 7.57 11.55 7.88
CA ASN A 79 6.20 11.12 8.14
C ASN A 79 6.13 9.98 9.18
N VAL A 80 7.15 9.13 9.28
CA VAL A 80 7.27 8.15 10.36
C VAL A 80 7.47 8.84 11.71
N GLN A 81 8.18 9.97 11.76
CA GLN A 81 8.30 10.75 13.00
C GLN A 81 6.95 11.35 13.43
N LYS A 82 6.06 11.68 12.49
CA LYS A 82 4.69 12.15 12.81
C LYS A 82 3.86 11.11 13.58
N LEU A 83 4.14 9.81 13.42
CA LEU A 83 3.48 8.75 14.21
C LEU A 83 3.74 8.86 15.71
N TRP A 84 4.80 9.59 16.12
CA TRP A 84 5.15 9.86 17.51
C TRP A 84 4.80 11.29 17.94
N SER A 85 4.06 12.04 17.10
CA SER A 85 3.66 13.40 17.43
C SER A 85 2.72 13.45 18.64
N VAL A 86 2.74 14.58 19.35
CA VAL A 86 1.83 14.85 20.47
C VAL A 86 0.36 14.68 20.04
N SER A 87 0.02 15.04 18.80
CA SER A 87 -1.33 14.85 18.26
C SER A 87 -1.72 13.38 18.14
N VAL A 88 -0.83 12.49 17.71
CA VAL A 88 -1.10 11.04 17.67
C VAL A 88 -1.25 10.48 19.09
N VAL A 89 -0.38 10.87 20.02
CA VAL A 89 -0.48 10.43 21.42
C VAL A 89 -1.79 10.88 22.05
N LEU A 90 -2.17 12.15 21.85
CA LEU A 90 -3.46 12.67 22.33
C LEU A 90 -4.64 11.95 21.66
N PHE A 91 -4.56 11.65 20.37
CA PHE A 91 -5.58 10.86 19.69
C PHE A 91 -5.72 9.47 20.32
N ILE A 92 -4.62 8.75 20.54
CA ILE A 92 -4.62 7.41 21.17
C ILE A 92 -5.31 7.48 22.54
N VAL A 93 -4.96 8.47 23.36
CA VAL A 93 -5.52 8.62 24.71
C VAL A 93 -7.01 8.97 24.64
N LEU A 94 -7.38 10.01 23.89
CA LEU A 94 -8.77 10.47 23.81
C LEU A 94 -9.68 9.43 23.17
N TYR A 95 -9.22 8.76 22.11
CA TYR A 95 -9.99 7.71 21.46
C TYR A 95 -10.07 6.45 22.33
N GLY A 96 -9.00 6.09 23.05
CA GLY A 96 -9.03 5.04 24.07
C GLY A 96 -10.07 5.33 25.16
N VAL A 97 -10.07 6.54 25.71
CA VAL A 97 -11.08 6.98 26.69
C VAL A 97 -12.50 6.92 26.10
N THR A 98 -12.66 7.33 24.84
CA THR A 98 -13.93 7.25 24.12
C THR A 98 -14.45 5.81 24.03
N LEU A 99 -13.59 4.85 23.68
CA LEU A 99 -13.95 3.44 23.63
C LEU A 99 -14.31 2.89 25.02
N GLY A 100 -13.55 3.26 26.05
CA GLY A 100 -13.85 2.89 27.43
C GLY A 100 -15.22 3.41 27.89
N LEU A 101 -15.53 4.67 27.57
CA LEU A 101 -16.85 5.28 27.85
C LEU A 101 -17.97 4.60 27.09
N ALA A 102 -17.80 4.31 25.80
CA ALA A 102 -18.80 3.62 24.99
C ALA A 102 -19.12 2.23 25.54
N MET A 103 -18.09 1.50 25.96
CA MET A 103 -18.22 0.17 26.53
C MET A 103 -18.94 0.21 27.89
N PHE A 104 -18.55 1.13 28.78
CA PHE A 104 -19.20 1.34 30.07
C PHE A 104 -20.66 1.79 29.91
N TYR A 105 -20.95 2.64 28.92
CA TYR A 105 -22.31 3.05 28.57
C TYR A 105 -23.16 1.83 28.19
N GLY A 106 -22.65 0.97 27.31
CA GLY A 106 -23.38 -0.20 26.82
C GLY A 106 -23.67 -1.27 27.89
N GLN A 107 -22.81 -1.37 28.91
CA GLN A 107 -22.94 -2.37 29.97
C GLN A 107 -24.33 -2.33 30.66
N GLY A 108 -25.04 -3.46 30.68
CA GLY A 108 -26.32 -3.58 31.36
C GLY A 108 -27.48 -2.82 30.71
N LEU A 109 -27.29 -2.24 29.52
CA LEU A 109 -28.36 -1.64 28.73
C LEU A 109 -28.84 -2.59 27.61
N PRO A 110 -30.13 -2.56 27.26
CA PRO A 110 -30.64 -3.27 26.09
C PRO A 110 -30.01 -2.73 24.80
N ARG A 111 -29.86 -3.60 23.79
CA ARG A 111 -29.17 -3.28 22.52
C ARG A 111 -29.66 -2.00 21.84
N ALA A 112 -30.97 -1.71 21.92
CA ALA A 112 -31.53 -0.50 21.33
C ALA A 112 -30.98 0.78 22.00
N GLN A 113 -30.82 0.77 23.33
CA GLN A 113 -30.26 1.91 24.06
C GLN A 113 -28.74 1.98 23.91
N ALA A 114 -28.05 0.84 23.91
CA ALA A 114 -26.60 0.78 23.67
C ALA A 114 -26.18 1.14 22.23
N ALA A 115 -27.12 1.29 21.30
CA ALA A 115 -26.86 1.83 19.97
C ALA A 115 -26.77 3.37 19.96
N LEU A 116 -27.14 4.07 21.03
CA LEU A 116 -27.09 5.54 21.07
C LEU A 116 -25.67 6.11 20.85
N PRO A 117 -24.59 5.58 21.46
CA PRO A 117 -23.23 6.01 21.16
C PRO A 117 -22.88 5.89 19.69
N LEU A 118 -23.38 4.87 18.98
CA LEU A 118 -23.20 4.74 17.53
C LEU A 118 -23.89 5.89 16.79
N ALA A 119 -25.18 6.12 17.06
CA ALA A 119 -25.95 7.16 16.37
C ALA A 119 -25.31 8.54 16.56
N VAL A 120 -24.91 8.86 17.79
CA VAL A 120 -24.28 10.15 18.10
C VAL A 120 -22.87 10.24 17.51
N ALA A 121 -22.07 9.17 17.57
CA ALA A 121 -20.74 9.16 16.94
C ALA A 121 -20.83 9.33 15.41
N VAL A 122 -21.84 8.75 14.75
CA VAL A 122 -22.06 8.93 13.31
C VAL A 122 -22.43 10.38 12.99
N VAL A 123 -23.26 11.04 13.81
CA VAL A 123 -23.56 12.47 13.62
C VAL A 123 -22.31 13.32 13.78
N ILE A 124 -21.47 13.05 14.78
CA ILE A 124 -20.21 13.78 14.97
C ILE A 124 -19.25 13.51 13.81
N ALA A 125 -19.13 12.26 13.35
CA ALA A 125 -18.32 11.89 12.19
C ALA A 125 -18.82 12.57 10.90
N PHE A 126 -20.13 12.71 10.73
CA PHE A 126 -20.74 13.43 9.62
C PHE A 126 -20.36 14.90 9.67
N ILE A 127 -20.53 15.58 10.81
CA ILE A 127 -20.13 16.99 10.99
C ILE A 127 -18.63 17.16 10.74
N ALA A 128 -17.79 16.31 11.32
CA ALA A 128 -16.34 16.34 11.12
C ALA A 128 -15.96 16.11 9.65
N SER A 129 -16.72 15.29 8.91
CA SER A 129 -16.51 15.04 7.49
C SER A 129 -16.71 16.30 6.63
N PHE A 130 -17.62 17.21 7.00
CA PHE A 130 -17.75 18.49 6.29
C PHE A 130 -16.55 19.41 6.53
N LEU A 131 -15.97 19.36 7.73
CA LEU A 131 -14.83 20.20 8.10
C LEU A 131 -13.51 19.65 7.55
N ALA A 132 -13.39 18.33 7.41
CA ALA A 132 -12.16 17.63 7.07
C ALA A 132 -12.43 16.48 6.07
N GLY A 133 -12.96 16.84 4.90
CA GLY A 133 -13.42 15.92 3.85
C GLY A 133 -12.50 14.73 3.54
N PRO A 134 -11.17 14.90 3.36
CA PRO A 134 -10.25 13.80 3.05
C PRO A 134 -10.20 12.70 4.12
N TYR A 135 -10.56 13.02 5.36
CA TYR A 135 -10.52 12.12 6.53
C TYR A 135 -11.85 11.45 6.84
N SER A 136 -12.91 11.79 6.10
CA SER A 136 -14.28 11.29 6.31
C SER A 136 -14.38 9.75 6.51
N PRO A 137 -13.72 8.90 5.70
CA PRO A 137 -13.78 7.45 5.88
C PRO A 137 -13.24 6.98 7.23
N ALA A 138 -12.17 7.61 7.73
CA ALA A 138 -11.59 7.30 9.02
C ALA A 138 -12.55 7.67 10.15
N PHE A 139 -13.25 8.81 10.06
CA PHE A 139 -14.23 9.23 11.06
C PHE A 139 -15.38 8.24 11.20
N TYR A 140 -15.92 7.75 10.08
CA TYR A 140 -16.96 6.72 10.12
C TYR A 140 -16.43 5.39 10.67
N ALA A 141 -15.20 5.00 10.34
CA ALA A 141 -14.57 3.82 10.91
C ALA A 141 -14.42 3.92 12.44
N PHE A 142 -13.99 5.08 12.95
CA PHE A 142 -13.90 5.33 14.38
C PHE A 142 -15.27 5.35 15.08
N ALA A 143 -16.29 5.93 14.44
CA ALA A 143 -17.66 5.96 14.96
C ALA A 143 -18.27 4.55 15.03
N LEU A 144 -18.11 3.75 13.97
CA LEU A 144 -18.56 2.35 13.95
C LEU A 144 -17.87 1.52 15.02
N THR A 145 -16.58 1.74 15.24
CA THR A 145 -15.80 1.03 16.26
C THR A 145 -16.25 1.39 17.67
N ALA A 146 -16.51 2.67 17.95
CA ALA A 146 -17.07 3.11 19.22
C ALA A 146 -18.48 2.55 19.47
N GLY A 147 -19.33 2.56 18.44
CA GLY A 147 -20.64 1.94 18.50
C GLY A 147 -20.60 0.43 18.74
N ALA A 148 -19.69 -0.27 18.05
CA ALA A 148 -19.48 -1.70 18.22
C ALA A 148 -19.01 -2.03 19.65
N ALA A 149 -18.11 -1.24 20.22
CA ALA A 149 -17.68 -1.41 21.61
C ALA A 149 -18.86 -1.33 22.60
N SER A 150 -19.78 -0.40 22.39
CA SER A 150 -21.00 -0.28 23.21
C SER A 150 -21.94 -1.46 23.05
N LEU A 151 -22.23 -1.85 21.80
CA LEU A 151 -23.14 -2.96 21.48
C LEU A 151 -22.61 -4.32 21.95
N LEU A 152 -21.30 -4.53 21.88
CA LEU A 152 -20.67 -5.77 22.35
C LEU A 152 -20.66 -5.86 23.88
N ALA A 153 -20.74 -4.73 24.58
CA ALA A 153 -20.76 -4.66 26.04
C ALA A 153 -22.15 -4.90 26.65
N THR A 154 -23.24 -4.91 25.86
CA THR A 154 -24.63 -5.00 26.37
C THR A 154 -24.90 -6.21 27.25
N ASN A 155 -24.22 -7.32 26.95
CA ASN A 155 -24.45 -8.60 27.63
C ASN A 155 -23.52 -8.80 28.83
N ALA A 156 -22.61 -7.85 29.11
CA ALA A 156 -21.72 -7.93 30.27
C ALA A 156 -22.47 -7.45 31.51
N GLN A 157 -22.76 -8.37 32.44
CA GLN A 157 -23.30 -8.02 33.75
C GLN A 157 -22.23 -7.38 34.63
N ASP A 158 -21.02 -7.97 34.67
CA ASP A 158 -19.84 -7.41 35.35
C ASP A 158 -18.69 -7.16 34.38
N LEU A 159 -18.06 -5.98 34.49
CA LEU A 159 -16.84 -5.64 33.75
C LEU A 159 -15.61 -6.29 34.39
N LYS A 160 -15.49 -7.61 34.21
CA LYS A 160 -14.22 -8.31 34.47
C LYS A 160 -13.18 -7.89 33.43
N LEU A 161 -11.92 -7.77 33.85
CA LEU A 161 -10.82 -7.34 32.98
C LEU A 161 -10.73 -8.18 31.69
N SER A 162 -11.01 -9.49 31.76
CA SER A 162 -11.04 -10.39 30.61
C SER A 162 -12.13 -10.03 29.59
N THR A 163 -13.33 -9.68 30.07
CA THR A 163 -14.47 -9.25 29.23
C THR A 163 -14.20 -7.90 28.59
N ILE A 164 -13.59 -6.97 29.34
CA ILE A 164 -13.15 -5.66 28.85
C ILE A 164 -12.16 -5.83 27.69
N TRP A 165 -11.12 -6.63 27.93
CA TRP A 165 -10.07 -6.89 26.95
C TRP A 165 -10.63 -7.56 25.69
N GLY A 166 -11.50 -8.57 25.86
CA GLY A 166 -12.13 -9.26 24.74
C GLY A 166 -13.04 -8.35 23.89
N THR A 167 -13.81 -7.48 24.54
CA THR A 167 -14.74 -6.56 23.86
C THR A 167 -14.00 -5.48 23.08
N THR A 168 -13.05 -4.80 23.73
CA THR A 168 -12.20 -3.80 23.08
C THR A 168 -11.40 -4.41 21.93
N GLY A 169 -10.92 -5.65 22.11
CA GLY A 169 -10.17 -6.38 21.07
C GLY A 169 -11.02 -6.59 19.83
N LYS A 170 -12.24 -7.13 19.99
CA LYS A 170 -13.18 -7.33 18.87
C LYS A 170 -13.54 -6.02 18.15
N ALA A 171 -13.78 -4.95 18.91
CA ALA A 171 -14.07 -3.63 18.32
C ALA A 171 -12.89 -3.10 17.51
N LEU A 172 -11.67 -3.17 18.05
CA LEU A 172 -10.46 -2.73 17.33
C LEU A 172 -10.12 -3.64 16.15
N THR A 173 -10.43 -4.94 16.20
CA THR A 173 -10.32 -5.82 15.03
C THR A 173 -11.26 -5.38 13.91
N LEU A 174 -12.49 -4.98 14.24
CA LEU A 174 -13.41 -4.40 13.25
C LEU A 174 -12.82 -3.14 12.60
N LEU A 175 -12.18 -2.27 13.39
CA LEU A 175 -11.47 -1.09 12.86
C LEU A 175 -10.36 -1.50 11.87
N LEU A 176 -9.56 -2.52 12.19
CA LEU A 176 -8.51 -3.02 11.29
C LEU A 176 -9.08 -3.58 9.99
N VAL A 177 -10.18 -4.32 10.04
CA VAL A 177 -10.85 -4.86 8.85
C VAL A 177 -11.39 -3.72 7.96
N ILE A 178 -12.02 -2.71 8.56
CA ILE A 178 -12.53 -1.55 7.82
C ILE A 178 -11.36 -0.77 7.20
N ALA A 179 -10.28 -0.52 7.95
CA ALA A 179 -9.10 0.17 7.47
C ALA A 179 -8.41 -0.59 6.32
N PHE A 180 -8.32 -1.92 6.42
CA PHE A 180 -7.83 -2.78 5.36
C PHE A 180 -8.66 -2.63 4.09
N LEU A 181 -9.99 -2.84 4.18
CA LEU A 181 -10.89 -2.77 3.04
C LEU A 181 -10.87 -1.39 2.39
N PHE A 182 -10.93 -0.33 3.20
CA PHE A 182 -10.94 1.03 2.68
C PHE A 182 -9.62 1.38 1.99
N THR A 183 -8.48 1.02 2.59
CA THR A 183 -7.16 1.27 2.00
C THR A 183 -6.99 0.46 0.72
N PHE A 184 -7.37 -0.82 0.74
CA PHE A 184 -7.30 -1.69 -0.43
C PHE A 184 -8.15 -1.14 -1.57
N LEU A 185 -9.42 -0.79 -1.33
CA LEU A 185 -10.32 -0.25 -2.35
C LEU A 185 -9.83 1.10 -2.88
N LYS A 186 -9.36 2.00 -1.99
CA LYS A 186 -8.83 3.32 -2.36
C LYS A 186 -7.60 3.21 -3.24
N VAL A 187 -6.63 2.38 -2.85
CA VAL A 187 -5.40 2.19 -3.63
C VAL A 187 -5.69 1.42 -4.92
N ASN A 188 -6.64 0.48 -4.89
CA ASN A 188 -7.05 -0.26 -6.09
C ASN A 188 -7.73 0.65 -7.13
N ALA A 189 -8.60 1.56 -6.69
CA ALA A 189 -9.29 2.50 -7.57
C ALA A 189 -8.34 3.53 -8.22
N SER A 190 -7.30 3.95 -7.50
CA SER A 190 -6.34 4.97 -7.97
C SER A 190 -4.93 4.41 -8.13
N ARG A 191 -4.81 3.14 -8.53
CA ARG A 191 -3.53 2.40 -8.55
C ARG A 191 -2.44 3.10 -9.34
N ASP A 192 -2.79 3.66 -10.51
CA ASP A 192 -1.84 4.37 -11.36
C ASP A 192 -1.29 5.65 -10.76
N ALA A 193 -2.10 6.34 -9.94
CA ALA A 193 -1.68 7.55 -9.24
C ALA A 193 -0.70 7.20 -8.12
N TYR A 194 -1.03 6.19 -7.30
CA TYR A 194 -0.14 5.72 -6.22
C TYR A 194 1.17 5.14 -6.76
N PHE A 195 1.12 4.39 -7.85
CA PHE A 195 2.33 3.89 -8.51
C PHE A 195 3.14 5.03 -9.15
N GLY A 196 2.47 6.08 -9.64
CA GLY A 196 3.11 7.31 -10.12
C GLY A 196 3.87 8.02 -9.00
N SER A 197 3.26 8.19 -7.82
CA SER A 197 3.93 8.79 -6.67
C SER A 197 5.11 7.96 -6.16
N LEU A 198 5.03 6.63 -6.24
CA LEU A 198 6.17 5.75 -5.94
C LEU A 198 7.30 5.93 -6.96
N ALA A 199 6.98 6.03 -8.25
CA ALA A 199 7.96 6.29 -9.30
C ALA A 199 8.59 7.69 -9.19
N GLU A 200 7.84 8.69 -8.75
CA GLU A 200 8.32 10.05 -8.46
C GLU A 200 9.30 10.04 -7.27
N GLY A 201 8.94 9.40 -6.16
CA GLY A 201 9.85 9.23 -5.02
C GLY A 201 11.11 8.43 -5.36
N MET A 202 11.02 7.48 -6.29
CA MET A 202 12.18 6.78 -6.84
C MET A 202 13.01 7.67 -7.77
N ALA A 203 12.39 8.45 -8.66
CA ALA A 203 13.11 9.35 -9.56
C ALA A 203 13.95 10.40 -8.82
N GLU A 204 13.48 10.86 -7.66
CA GLU A 204 14.23 11.79 -6.80
C GLU A 204 15.39 11.12 -6.05
N SER A 205 15.27 9.82 -5.71
CA SER A 205 16.25 9.10 -4.88
C SER A 205 17.25 8.26 -5.70
N VAL A 206 16.89 7.86 -6.91
CA VAL A 206 17.73 7.09 -7.84
C VAL A 206 19.03 7.82 -8.19
N PRO A 207 19.09 9.15 -8.44
CA PRO A 207 20.35 9.83 -8.71
C PRO A 207 21.35 9.72 -7.56
N ALA A 208 20.89 9.82 -6.30
CA ALA A 208 21.75 9.70 -5.12
C ALA A 208 22.26 8.26 -4.93
N LEU A 209 21.37 7.26 -5.07
CA LEU A 209 21.73 5.83 -4.99
C LEU A 209 22.60 5.38 -6.17
N ALA A 210 22.32 5.89 -7.37
CA ALA A 210 23.10 5.61 -8.57
C ALA A 210 24.50 6.23 -8.47
N ALA A 211 24.66 7.42 -7.88
CA ALA A 211 25.97 7.99 -7.62
C ALA A 211 26.82 7.14 -6.66
N GLU A 212 26.20 6.54 -5.64
CA GLU A 212 26.89 5.62 -4.72
C GLU A 212 27.22 4.25 -5.37
N ALA A 213 26.34 3.73 -6.24
CA ALA A 213 26.53 2.44 -6.91
C ALA A 213 27.32 2.52 -8.24
N ALA A 214 27.45 3.70 -8.83
CA ALA A 214 28.10 3.97 -10.12
C ALA A 214 29.51 3.40 -10.27
N PRO A 215 30.41 3.48 -9.26
CA PRO A 215 31.77 2.96 -9.39
C PRO A 215 31.78 1.44 -9.60
N GLN A 216 30.84 0.72 -8.97
CA GLN A 216 30.79 -0.73 -9.01
C GLN A 216 30.08 -1.24 -10.28
N VAL A 217 28.91 -0.69 -10.60
CA VAL A 217 28.11 -1.15 -11.76
C VAL A 217 28.70 -0.65 -13.07
N GLY A 218 29.12 0.62 -13.11
CA GLY A 218 29.77 1.20 -14.29
C GLY A 218 31.10 0.54 -14.61
N GLY A 219 31.90 0.22 -13.59
CA GLY A 219 33.13 -0.55 -13.75
C GLY A 219 32.89 -1.95 -14.31
N GLN A 220 31.84 -2.65 -13.84
CA GLN A 220 31.48 -3.98 -14.36
C GLN A 220 30.96 -3.95 -15.80
N ALA A 221 30.13 -2.96 -16.17
CA ALA A 221 29.62 -2.83 -17.53
C ALA A 221 30.73 -2.49 -18.53
N LEU A 222 31.64 -1.57 -18.19
CA LEU A 222 32.81 -1.25 -19.02
C LEU A 222 33.76 -2.44 -19.15
N ALA A 223 33.96 -3.21 -18.08
CA ALA A 223 34.74 -4.44 -18.12
C ALA A 223 34.12 -5.48 -19.06
N LEU A 224 32.79 -5.68 -19.01
CA LEU A 224 32.07 -6.58 -19.92
C LEU A 224 32.20 -6.14 -21.39
N CYS A 225 32.06 -4.84 -21.67
CA CYS A 225 32.26 -4.29 -23.01
C CYS A 225 33.71 -4.49 -23.51
N ALA A 226 34.70 -4.21 -22.67
CA ALA A 226 36.10 -4.43 -23.00
C ALA A 226 36.41 -5.92 -23.24
N THR A 227 35.83 -6.82 -22.45
CA THR A 227 35.96 -8.27 -22.64
C THR A 227 35.28 -8.74 -23.93
N ALA A 228 34.09 -8.23 -24.25
CA ALA A 228 33.41 -8.55 -25.51
C ALA A 228 34.21 -8.07 -26.73
N ILE A 229 34.83 -6.89 -26.62
CA ILE A 229 35.76 -6.38 -27.65
C ILE A 229 36.98 -7.30 -27.73
N ASP A 230 37.68 -7.61 -26.63
CA ASP A 230 38.84 -8.50 -26.63
C ASP A 230 38.54 -9.88 -27.24
N GLN A 231 37.34 -10.41 -27.01
CA GLN A 231 36.92 -11.71 -27.54
C GLN A 231 36.51 -11.67 -29.02
N ALA A 232 36.24 -10.49 -29.61
CA ALA A 232 35.88 -10.38 -31.02
C ALA A 232 37.07 -10.72 -31.94
N THR A 233 37.05 -11.88 -32.61
CA THR A 233 38.14 -12.25 -33.53
C THR A 233 37.98 -11.51 -34.85
N ILE A 234 38.98 -10.68 -35.22
CA ILE A 234 39.10 -10.12 -36.57
C ILE A 234 40.04 -11.02 -37.35
N ASP A 235 39.46 -11.91 -38.15
CA ASP A 235 40.20 -12.84 -39.01
C ASP A 235 40.27 -12.33 -40.45
N GLU A 236 41.05 -13.02 -41.29
CA GLU A 236 41.17 -12.68 -42.71
C GLU A 236 39.82 -12.69 -43.43
N ASN A 237 38.89 -13.57 -43.04
CA ASN A 237 37.59 -13.67 -43.68
C ASN A 237 36.72 -12.45 -43.39
N ALA A 238 36.76 -11.92 -42.16
CA ALA A 238 36.09 -10.69 -41.79
C ALA A 238 36.61 -9.48 -42.60
N VAL A 239 37.93 -9.39 -42.79
CA VAL A 239 38.55 -8.31 -43.60
C VAL A 239 38.22 -8.47 -45.09
N LYS A 240 38.30 -9.69 -45.65
CA LYS A 240 37.97 -9.98 -47.06
C LYS A 240 36.51 -9.68 -47.41
N LYS A 241 35.58 -9.71 -46.44
CA LYS A 241 34.18 -9.30 -46.62
C LYS A 241 34.01 -7.78 -46.77
N VAL A 242 34.93 -6.99 -46.22
CA VAL A 242 34.88 -5.52 -46.24
C VAL A 242 35.74 -4.96 -47.37
N ILE A 243 36.94 -5.52 -47.56
CA ILE A 243 37.87 -5.15 -48.62
C ILE A 243 37.97 -6.31 -49.60
N THR A 244 37.11 -6.28 -50.63
CA THR A 244 37.16 -7.27 -51.71
C THR A 244 38.36 -7.01 -52.63
N GLU A 245 38.81 -8.04 -53.35
CA GLU A 245 39.92 -7.91 -54.30
C GLU A 245 39.62 -6.88 -55.40
N ASP A 246 38.37 -6.79 -55.84
CA ASP A 246 37.95 -5.80 -56.83
C ASP A 246 38.00 -4.38 -56.27
N ALA A 247 37.55 -4.17 -55.03
CA ALA A 247 37.67 -2.88 -54.36
C ALA A 247 39.15 -2.47 -54.17
N PHE A 248 40.01 -3.44 -53.84
CA PHE A 248 41.45 -3.21 -53.76
C PHE A 248 42.06 -2.81 -55.11
N LYS A 249 41.69 -3.49 -56.20
CA LYS A 249 42.14 -3.15 -57.57
C LYS A 249 41.70 -1.74 -57.97
N THR A 250 40.45 -1.37 -57.70
CA THR A 250 39.94 -0.01 -57.97
C THR A 250 40.70 1.04 -57.17
N GLN A 251 40.97 0.76 -55.89
CA GLN A 251 41.71 1.70 -55.05
C GLN A 251 43.17 1.83 -55.47
N LEU A 252 43.83 0.73 -55.81
CA LEU A 252 45.21 0.71 -56.30
C LEU A 252 45.36 1.47 -57.62
N ALA A 253 44.39 1.30 -58.53
CA ALA A 253 44.32 2.07 -59.78
C ALA A 253 44.11 3.56 -59.57
N SER A 254 43.37 3.96 -58.53
CA SER A 254 43.19 5.37 -58.19
C SER A 254 44.40 5.99 -57.48
N ALA A 255 45.14 5.19 -56.70
CA ALA A 255 46.24 5.64 -55.86
C ALA A 255 47.60 5.66 -56.58
N SER A 256 47.78 4.85 -57.64
CA SER A 256 49.04 4.76 -58.38
C SER A 256 48.80 4.86 -59.90
N PRO A 257 49.16 5.99 -60.54
CA PRO A 257 49.13 6.12 -62.00
C PRO A 257 50.04 5.12 -62.73
N GLU A 258 51.06 4.61 -62.05
CA GLU A 258 52.00 3.63 -62.60
C GLU A 258 51.36 2.23 -62.70
N TYR A 259 50.43 1.91 -61.80
CA TYR A 259 49.67 0.67 -61.85
C TYR A 259 48.74 0.63 -63.08
N THR A 260 48.07 1.73 -63.41
CA THR A 260 47.16 1.80 -64.57
C THR A 260 47.89 1.81 -65.91
N ALA A 261 49.18 2.14 -65.92
CA ALA A 261 50.04 2.11 -67.10
C ALA A 261 50.55 0.69 -67.46
N LEU A 262 50.39 -0.30 -66.58
CA LEU A 262 50.83 -1.68 -66.84
C LEU A 262 49.86 -2.42 -67.78
N PRO A 263 50.30 -3.46 -68.52
CA PRO A 263 49.40 -4.34 -69.25
C PRO A 263 48.39 -5.03 -68.31
N GLY A 264 47.13 -5.22 -68.73
CA GLY A 264 46.05 -5.72 -67.87
C GLY A 264 46.31 -7.09 -67.21
N ALA A 265 47.04 -7.98 -67.89
CA ALA A 265 47.49 -9.25 -67.30
C ALA A 265 48.49 -9.04 -66.14
N THR A 266 49.40 -8.07 -66.28
CA THR A 266 50.38 -7.70 -65.26
C THR A 266 49.73 -6.96 -64.09
N GLN A 267 48.74 -6.09 -64.35
CA GLN A 267 47.92 -5.46 -63.31
C GLN A 267 47.22 -6.51 -62.44
N THR A 268 46.56 -7.49 -63.09
CA THR A 268 45.82 -8.55 -62.39
C THR A 268 46.76 -9.42 -61.55
N ALA A 269 47.93 -9.81 -62.09
CA ALA A 269 48.91 -10.60 -61.36
C ALA A 269 49.52 -9.84 -60.16
N LEU A 270 49.76 -8.53 -60.30
CA LEU A 270 50.29 -7.69 -59.23
C LEU A 270 49.25 -7.43 -58.13
N ALA A 271 47.98 -7.20 -58.49
CA ALA A 271 46.92 -7.08 -57.50
C ALA A 271 46.69 -8.40 -56.75
N ALA A 272 46.71 -9.54 -57.44
CA ALA A 272 46.57 -10.86 -56.81
C ALA A 272 47.71 -11.19 -55.85
N SER A 273 48.92 -10.65 -56.06
CA SER A 273 50.06 -10.86 -55.15
C SER A 273 50.08 -9.89 -53.97
N LEU A 274 49.63 -8.64 -54.16
CA LEU A 274 49.59 -7.63 -53.09
C LEU A 274 48.34 -7.72 -52.21
N TYR A 275 47.22 -8.23 -52.74
CA TYR A 275 45.96 -8.32 -52.01
C TYR A 275 46.06 -9.14 -50.72
N PRO A 276 46.68 -10.34 -50.69
CA PRO A 276 46.87 -11.09 -49.44
C PRO A 276 47.72 -10.33 -48.41
N ALA A 277 48.77 -9.63 -48.84
CA ALA A 277 49.62 -8.84 -47.96
C ALA A 277 48.86 -7.64 -47.36
N MET A 278 48.05 -6.96 -48.17
CA MET A 278 47.17 -5.89 -47.72
C MET A 278 46.13 -6.42 -46.72
N VAL A 279 45.52 -7.57 -46.98
CA VAL A 279 44.55 -8.21 -46.06
C VAL A 279 45.22 -8.55 -44.73
N MET A 280 46.42 -9.14 -44.72
CA MET A 280 47.15 -9.44 -43.48
C MET A 280 47.53 -8.17 -42.71
N GLN A 281 47.94 -7.11 -43.42
CA GLN A 281 48.25 -5.83 -42.81
C GLN A 281 47.01 -5.17 -42.21
N ALA A 282 45.87 -5.24 -42.89
CA ALA A 282 44.59 -4.77 -42.40
C ALA A 282 44.12 -5.56 -41.17
N VAL A 283 44.27 -6.90 -41.16
CA VAL A 283 44.01 -7.73 -39.96
C VAL A 283 44.87 -7.26 -38.78
N THR A 284 46.16 -7.03 -39.01
CA THR A 284 47.09 -6.55 -37.97
C THR A 284 46.67 -5.19 -37.43
N LEU A 285 46.37 -4.23 -38.32
CA LEU A 285 45.96 -2.88 -37.95
C LEU A 285 44.61 -2.87 -37.21
N SER A 286 43.64 -3.64 -37.69
CA SER A 286 42.33 -3.77 -37.03
C SER A 286 42.45 -4.41 -35.64
N ASN A 287 43.31 -5.41 -35.47
CA ASN A 287 43.60 -5.98 -34.15
C ASN A 287 44.31 -4.99 -33.21
N ALA A 288 45.19 -4.12 -33.75
CA ALA A 288 45.81 -3.05 -32.97
C ALA A 288 44.79 -1.99 -32.52
N VAL A 289 43.92 -1.51 -33.42
CA VAL A 289 42.84 -0.55 -33.12
C VAL A 289 41.86 -1.12 -32.10
N LYS A 290 41.49 -2.39 -32.25
CA LYS A 290 40.65 -3.12 -31.29
C LYS A 290 41.27 -3.14 -29.90
N THR A 291 42.56 -3.44 -29.81
CA THR A 291 43.31 -3.48 -28.54
C THR A 291 43.36 -2.08 -27.89
N ASP A 292 43.62 -1.04 -28.69
CA ASP A 292 43.62 0.34 -28.21
C ASP A 292 42.23 0.77 -27.71
N LEU A 293 41.16 0.43 -28.43
CA LEU A 293 39.78 0.71 -28.01
C LEU A 293 39.40 0.01 -26.70
N ALA A 294 39.82 -1.25 -26.52
CA ALA A 294 39.61 -1.99 -25.29
C ALA A 294 40.36 -1.36 -24.10
N LEU A 295 41.59 -0.88 -24.31
CA LEU A 295 42.37 -0.15 -23.31
C LEU A 295 41.74 1.20 -22.97
N GLN A 296 41.28 1.95 -23.97
CA GLN A 296 40.57 3.21 -23.76
C GLN A 296 39.32 3.00 -22.91
N LEU A 297 38.50 1.99 -23.21
CA LEU A 297 37.30 1.65 -22.43
C LEU A 297 37.60 1.23 -20.98
N ARG A 298 38.71 0.53 -20.75
CA ARG A 298 39.18 0.19 -19.40
C ARG A 298 39.65 1.40 -18.59
N ASN A 299 40.08 2.46 -19.28
CA ASN A 299 40.54 3.71 -18.69
C ASN A 299 39.42 4.77 -18.57
N VAL A 300 38.19 4.47 -19.00
CA VAL A 300 37.04 5.35 -18.79
C VAL A 300 36.64 5.31 -17.32
N ASP A 301 36.66 6.48 -16.68
CA ASP A 301 36.14 6.64 -15.32
C ASP A 301 34.61 6.64 -15.35
N ALA A 302 34.01 5.47 -15.09
CA ALA A 302 32.56 5.27 -15.09
C ALA A 302 31.83 6.20 -14.11
N SER A 303 32.50 6.60 -13.03
CA SER A 303 31.94 7.48 -12.01
C SER A 303 31.62 8.88 -12.55
N LYS A 304 32.43 9.38 -13.49
CA LYS A 304 32.23 10.69 -14.13
C LYS A 304 31.13 10.68 -15.18
N GLN A 305 30.85 9.55 -15.82
CA GLN A 305 29.77 9.46 -16.81
C GLN A 305 28.39 9.34 -16.16
N VAL A 306 28.28 8.61 -15.03
CA VAL A 306 27.01 8.49 -14.30
C VAL A 306 26.67 9.78 -13.56
N ALA A 307 27.66 10.50 -13.01
CA ALA A 307 27.45 11.81 -12.38
C ALA A 307 26.91 12.89 -13.34
N ASN A 308 27.10 12.71 -14.66
CA ASN A 308 26.64 13.62 -15.70
C ASN A 308 25.42 13.10 -16.48
N ALA A 309 24.86 11.94 -16.09
CA ALA A 309 23.64 11.44 -16.71
C ALA A 309 22.46 12.35 -16.31
N PRO A 310 21.61 12.77 -17.26
CA PRO A 310 20.43 13.57 -16.93
C PRO A 310 19.55 12.77 -15.95
N PRO A 311 18.96 13.43 -14.93
CA PRO A 311 18.06 12.76 -14.00
C PRO A 311 16.89 12.16 -14.78
N LEU A 312 16.62 10.88 -14.52
CA LEU A 312 15.47 10.19 -15.11
C LEU A 312 14.19 10.85 -14.63
N SER A 313 13.29 11.18 -15.55
CA SER A 313 11.97 11.68 -15.21
C SER A 313 11.12 10.58 -14.54
N ALA A 314 10.18 10.97 -13.68
CA ALA A 314 9.25 10.03 -13.03
C ALA A 314 8.47 9.16 -14.05
N GLY A 315 8.18 9.69 -15.23
CA GLY A 315 7.56 8.96 -16.34
C GLY A 315 8.46 7.87 -16.93
N GLU A 316 9.75 8.14 -17.06
CA GLU A 316 10.74 7.15 -17.52
C GLU A 316 10.94 6.05 -16.47
N VAL A 317 11.06 6.41 -15.19
CA VAL A 317 11.15 5.44 -14.09
C VAL A 317 9.91 4.54 -14.04
N LYS A 318 8.71 5.12 -14.18
CA LYS A 318 7.45 4.35 -14.26
C LYS A 318 7.45 3.40 -15.46
N THR A 319 7.93 3.85 -16.61
CA THR A 319 8.02 3.02 -17.83
C THR A 319 9.01 1.88 -17.67
N ILE A 320 10.18 2.14 -17.07
CA ILE A 320 11.18 1.11 -16.77
C ILE A 320 10.62 0.07 -15.80
N LEU A 321 10.00 0.51 -14.70
CA LEU A 321 9.41 -0.39 -13.70
C LEU A 321 8.30 -1.25 -14.29
N THR A 322 7.41 -0.68 -15.09
CA THR A 322 6.31 -1.44 -15.72
C THR A 322 6.78 -2.42 -16.80
N ASN A 323 7.93 -2.17 -17.42
CA ASN A 323 8.52 -3.10 -18.38
C ASN A 323 9.22 -4.31 -17.72
N LEU A 324 9.69 -4.16 -16.47
CA LEU A 324 10.33 -5.22 -15.71
C LEU A 324 9.31 -6.20 -15.09
N PRO A 325 9.57 -7.53 -15.08
CA PRO A 325 8.67 -8.52 -14.48
C PRO A 325 8.36 -8.23 -13.00
N PHE A 326 9.38 -7.80 -12.24
CA PHE A 326 9.25 -7.41 -10.83
C PHE A 326 8.35 -6.19 -10.64
N GLY A 327 8.52 -5.14 -11.46
CA GLY A 327 7.70 -3.93 -11.31
C GLY A 327 6.24 -4.14 -11.73
N ARG A 328 5.95 -5.07 -12.66
CA ARG A 328 4.56 -5.51 -12.93
C ARG A 328 3.93 -6.23 -11.73
N GLN A 329 4.69 -7.08 -11.05
CA GLN A 329 4.22 -7.74 -9.83
C GLN A 329 3.99 -6.73 -8.70
N MET A 330 4.91 -5.77 -8.50
CA MET A 330 4.73 -4.69 -7.54
C MET A 330 3.49 -3.86 -7.85
N TYR A 331 3.26 -3.49 -9.12
CA TYR A 331 2.07 -2.77 -9.54
C TYR A 331 0.79 -3.56 -9.23
N ALA A 332 0.76 -4.86 -9.53
CA ALA A 332 -0.39 -5.72 -9.25
C ALA A 332 -0.66 -5.88 -7.75
N ALA A 333 0.39 -6.02 -6.95
CA ALA A 333 0.31 -6.24 -5.50
C ALA A 333 0.17 -4.93 -4.70
N LEU A 334 0.30 -3.76 -5.33
CA LEU A 334 0.31 -2.45 -4.66
C LEU A 334 -0.87 -2.28 -3.69
N PRO A 335 -2.14 -2.54 -4.06
CA PRO A 335 -3.25 -2.32 -3.15
C PRO A 335 -3.20 -3.22 -1.91
N LEU A 336 -2.80 -4.48 -2.10
CA LEU A 336 -2.66 -5.45 -1.00
C LEU A 336 -1.49 -5.09 -0.09
N GLY A 337 -0.33 -4.77 -0.66
CA GLY A 337 0.86 -4.37 0.08
C GLY A 337 0.63 -3.13 0.93
N THR A 338 0.01 -2.08 0.37
CA THR A 338 -0.30 -0.86 1.11
C THR A 338 -1.33 -1.09 2.22
N ALA A 339 -2.37 -1.89 1.95
CA ALA A 339 -3.36 -2.23 2.97
C ALA A 339 -2.72 -2.99 4.15
N LEU A 340 -1.83 -3.94 3.87
CA LEU A 340 -1.09 -4.67 4.91
C LEU A 340 -0.16 -3.76 5.71
N ALA A 341 0.54 -2.83 5.05
CA ALA A 341 1.39 -1.85 5.72
C ALA A 341 0.60 -0.94 6.68
N ILE A 342 -0.54 -0.39 6.22
CA ILE A 342 -1.42 0.42 7.06
C ILE A 342 -1.98 -0.39 8.24
N VAL A 343 -2.44 -1.63 8.01
CA VAL A 343 -2.92 -2.50 9.10
C VAL A 343 -1.83 -2.77 10.12
N SER A 344 -0.58 -2.94 9.69
CA SER A 344 0.56 -3.18 10.58
C SER A 344 0.81 -1.96 11.48
N ILE A 345 0.81 -0.75 10.90
CA ILE A 345 0.93 0.51 11.65
C ILE A 345 -0.25 0.66 12.62
N LEU A 346 -1.48 0.46 12.15
CA LEU A 346 -2.69 0.57 12.98
C LEU A 346 -2.74 -0.47 14.09
N THR A 347 -2.17 -1.66 13.90
CA THR A 347 -2.11 -2.69 14.95
C THR A 347 -1.26 -2.19 16.13
N LEU A 348 -0.15 -1.52 15.85
CA LEU A 348 0.69 -0.90 16.88
C LEU A 348 -0.07 0.21 17.63
N LEU A 349 -0.76 1.10 16.91
CA LEU A 349 -1.58 2.16 17.54
C LEU A 349 -2.74 1.57 18.35
N ASN A 350 -3.41 0.55 17.81
CA ASN A 350 -4.53 -0.13 18.46
C ASN A 350 -4.11 -0.80 19.76
N PHE A 351 -2.89 -1.32 19.87
CA PHE A 351 -2.38 -1.87 21.13
C PHE A 351 -2.42 -0.82 22.26
N PHE A 352 -1.96 0.40 22.01
CA PHE A 352 -2.00 1.48 23.00
C PHE A 352 -3.43 1.97 23.28
N ILE A 353 -4.25 2.13 22.24
CA ILE A 353 -5.67 2.47 22.37
C ILE A 353 -6.38 1.43 23.25
N HIS A 354 -6.07 0.16 23.07
CA HIS A 354 -6.64 -0.95 23.81
C HIS A 354 -6.32 -0.86 25.32
N ILE A 355 -5.06 -0.57 25.65
CA ILE A 355 -4.62 -0.39 27.05
C ILE A 355 -5.39 0.75 27.70
N VAL A 356 -5.47 1.91 27.04
CA VAL A 356 -6.18 3.08 27.57
C VAL A 356 -7.67 2.77 27.73
N ALA A 357 -8.31 2.21 26.71
CA ALA A 357 -9.73 1.85 26.74
C ALA A 357 -10.06 0.86 27.85
N ALA A 358 -9.23 -0.18 28.02
CA ALA A 358 -9.40 -1.15 29.09
C ALA A 358 -9.23 -0.51 30.47
N GLY A 359 -8.22 0.35 30.64
CA GLY A 359 -7.99 1.10 31.87
C GLY A 359 -9.16 2.03 32.22
N THR A 360 -9.68 2.77 31.24
CA THR A 360 -10.84 3.64 31.42
C THR A 360 -12.09 2.85 31.79
N ALA A 361 -12.44 1.80 31.04
CA ALA A 361 -13.63 0.99 31.32
C ALA A 361 -13.56 0.34 32.72
N TYR A 362 -12.39 -0.16 33.10
CA TYR A 362 -12.17 -0.75 34.43
C TYR A 362 -12.24 0.29 35.55
N GLY A 363 -11.62 1.46 35.37
CA GLY A 363 -11.65 2.57 36.33
C GLY A 363 -13.07 3.08 36.58
N LEU A 364 -13.84 3.28 35.51
CA LEU A 364 -15.26 3.64 35.58
C LEU A 364 -16.08 2.56 36.29
N GLY A 365 -15.85 1.29 35.93
CA GLY A 365 -16.48 0.14 36.57
C GLY A 365 -16.26 0.12 38.08
N LYS A 366 -15.05 0.45 38.56
CA LYS A 366 -14.77 0.54 39.99
C LYS A 366 -15.37 1.79 40.66
N PHE A 367 -15.34 2.93 39.99
CA PHE A 367 -15.82 4.19 40.57
C PHE A 367 -17.34 4.18 40.80
N PHE A 368 -18.09 3.54 39.90
CA PHE A 368 -19.56 3.45 39.96
C PHE A 368 -20.09 2.13 40.55
N ALA A 369 -19.21 1.22 41.00
CA ALA A 369 -19.58 0.00 41.73
C ALA A 369 -19.64 0.19 43.26
N VAL A 370 -19.45 1.44 43.73
CA VAL A 370 -19.75 1.91 45.08
C VAL A 370 -21.12 2.58 45.06
#